data_AF-A0A1V4UAP1-F1
#
_entry.id   AF-A0A1V4UAP1-F1
#
_cell.length_a   1.000
_cell.length_b   1.000
_cell.length_c   1.000
_cell.angle_alpha   90.00
_cell.angle_beta   90.00
_cell.angle_gamma   90.00
#
_symmetry.space_group_name_H-M   'P 1'
#
loop_
_entity.id
_entity.type
_entity.pdbx_description
1 polymer ?
#
loop_
_entity_poly.entity_id
_entity_poly.type
_entity_poly.pdbx_seq_one_letter_code
_entity_poly.pdbx_strand_id
1 'polypeptide(L)'
;MWKGRPIVQLVFIKNDSGQLSIDFIVGLSIFMIALIMAATMAAGLLSGLQSKHIDYDAVAYRTAVMLVEDPGEPVETVGKSIFSNPYPKYQWEFVINGLEKPFVKRFGLAVSKSTSGVISSKKLGRFMDNTFYSADDYKNKLLFSDYPYNFNITIQRDGEIPQTIGDIYHENSQYGYIRRMIFEKESGTIKVILANYNLPGGDGKLTVEIWTSDFLNSLPGDGSTYILDPYRENVKINLSFDGVIPKLDPVSGDPIPVRLESVHCEYFSKDEINPIQGTGIPVNTANFIYRLSSGTEITPPYEIGTPDYLITDLGRLLDNPDLGSIDKPIILITYDFGATADISGREISTAHDDYAGPELIPAWMEVRVW
;
A
#
# COMPACT_ATOMS: atom_id res chain seq x y z
N MET A 1 -104.84 -27.85 62.57
CA MET A 1 -103.57 -27.68 63.30
C MET A 1 -102.44 -27.86 62.28
N TRP A 2 -101.69 -26.79 62.02
CA TRP A 2 -100.66 -26.71 60.98
C TRP A 2 -99.52 -27.72 61.20
N LYS A 3 -99.04 -28.38 60.14
CA LYS A 3 -97.70 -29.01 60.13
C LYS A 3 -97.15 -29.23 58.70
N GLY A 4 -96.11 -28.44 58.39
CA GLY A 4 -94.93 -28.80 57.58
C GLY A 4 -95.08 -28.99 56.07
N ARG A 5 -94.60 -28.02 55.27
CA ARG A 5 -94.23 -28.25 53.86
C ARG A 5 -92.88 -28.97 53.78
N PRO A 6 -92.65 -29.91 52.84
CA PRO A 6 -91.33 -30.47 52.60
C PRO A 6 -90.46 -29.52 51.78
N ILE A 7 -89.20 -29.41 52.16
CA ILE A 7 -88.13 -28.72 51.43
C ILE A 7 -87.59 -29.70 50.38
N VAL A 8 -87.59 -29.30 49.11
CA VAL A 8 -86.92 -30.05 48.04
C VAL A 8 -85.44 -29.68 48.05
N GLN A 9 -84.58 -30.63 48.43
CA GLN A 9 -83.15 -30.53 48.19
C GLN A 9 -82.85 -30.79 46.71
N LEU A 10 -82.37 -29.77 46.01
CA LEU A 10 -81.74 -29.91 44.70
C LEU A 10 -80.33 -30.48 44.90
N VAL A 11 -80.16 -31.78 44.64
CA VAL A 11 -78.86 -32.42 44.54
C VAL A 11 -78.26 -32.06 43.18
N PHE A 12 -77.25 -31.20 43.17
CA PHE A 12 -76.36 -31.06 42.01
C PHE A 12 -75.47 -32.30 41.95
N ILE A 13 -75.76 -33.22 41.03
CA ILE A 13 -74.84 -34.31 40.68
C ILE A 13 -73.69 -33.66 39.91
N LYS A 14 -72.54 -33.51 40.57
CA LYS A 14 -71.30 -33.07 39.95
C LYS A 14 -70.77 -34.24 39.12
N ASN A 15 -70.89 -34.14 37.80
CA ASN A 15 -70.48 -35.19 36.87
C ASN A 15 -68.96 -35.06 36.62
N ASP A 16 -68.15 -35.63 37.51
CA ASP A 16 -66.68 -35.53 37.49
C ASP A 16 -66.02 -36.29 36.31
N SER A 17 -66.77 -37.11 35.57
CA SER A 17 -66.28 -37.91 34.43
C SER A 17 -65.83 -37.09 33.21
N GLY A 18 -66.40 -35.89 33.02
CA GLY A 18 -66.02 -34.99 31.93
C GLY A 18 -64.72 -34.22 32.20
N GLN A 19 -64.42 -33.97 33.48
CA GLN A 19 -63.25 -33.20 33.89
C GLN A 19 -61.95 -33.98 33.65
N LEU A 20 -61.95 -35.29 33.92
CA LEU A 20 -60.80 -36.17 33.67
C LEU A 20 -60.43 -36.26 32.18
N SER A 21 -61.43 -36.23 31.30
CA SER A 21 -61.23 -36.26 29.84
C SER A 21 -60.69 -34.92 29.30
N ILE A 22 -61.13 -33.80 29.87
CA ILE A 22 -60.66 -32.46 29.49
C ILE A 22 -59.22 -32.24 29.96
N ASP A 23 -58.90 -32.61 31.20
CA ASP A 23 -57.54 -32.46 31.75
C ASP A 23 -56.53 -33.31 30.96
N PHE A 24 -56.92 -34.49 30.47
CA PHE A 24 -56.09 -35.31 29.59
C PHE A 24 -55.84 -34.66 28.22
N ILE A 25 -56.88 -34.12 27.57
CA ILE A 25 -56.73 -33.46 26.26
C ILE A 25 -55.87 -32.20 26.38
N VAL A 26 -56.08 -31.41 27.44
CA VAL A 26 -55.28 -30.21 27.72
C VAL A 26 -53.83 -30.59 28.01
N GLY A 27 -53.60 -31.60 28.85
CA GLY A 27 -52.26 -32.11 29.15
C GLY A 27 -51.53 -32.64 27.91
N LEU A 28 -52.22 -33.42 27.07
CA LEU A 28 -51.67 -33.93 25.81
C LEU A 28 -51.35 -32.79 24.83
N SER A 29 -52.20 -31.76 24.75
CA SER A 29 -51.98 -30.60 23.88
C SER A 29 -50.75 -29.79 24.31
N ILE A 30 -50.62 -29.53 25.61
CA ILE A 30 -49.44 -28.85 26.19
C ILE A 30 -48.18 -29.68 25.94
N PHE A 31 -48.26 -31.00 26.13
CA PHE A 31 -47.15 -31.91 25.84
C PHE A 31 -46.72 -31.87 24.37
N MET A 32 -47.68 -31.93 23.44
CA MET A 32 -47.38 -31.88 22.00
C MET A 32 -46.76 -30.54 21.59
N ILE A 33 -47.25 -29.41 22.13
CA ILE A 33 -46.67 -28.09 21.87
C ILE A 33 -45.23 -28.01 22.41
N ALA A 34 -45.00 -28.50 23.63
CA ALA A 34 -43.67 -28.54 24.23
C ALA A 34 -42.71 -29.45 23.43
N LEU A 35 -43.19 -30.59 22.95
CA LEU A 35 -42.41 -31.53 22.14
C LEU A 35 -42.04 -30.91 20.78
N ILE A 36 -42.97 -30.22 20.12
CA ILE A 36 -42.69 -29.52 18.86
C ILE A 36 -41.65 -28.42 19.08
N MET A 37 -41.78 -27.61 20.14
CA MET A 37 -40.77 -26.60 20.47
C MET A 37 -39.39 -27.21 20.78
N ALA A 38 -39.34 -28.32 21.53
CA ALA A 38 -38.09 -29.00 21.80
C ALA A 38 -37.45 -29.57 20.52
N ALA A 39 -38.25 -30.14 19.62
CA ALA A 39 -37.78 -30.68 18.35
C ALA A 39 -37.27 -29.58 17.40
N THR A 40 -37.93 -28.42 17.33
CA THR A 40 -37.47 -27.30 16.50
C THR A 40 -36.19 -26.67 17.05
N MET A 41 -36.04 -26.59 18.38
CA MET A 41 -34.78 -26.14 19.01
C MET A 41 -33.65 -27.15 18.79
N ALA A 42 -33.93 -28.45 18.83
CA ALA A 42 -32.95 -29.49 18.52
C ALA A 42 -32.49 -29.43 17.05
N ALA A 43 -33.40 -29.16 16.10
CA ALA A 43 -33.03 -28.92 14.71
C ALA A 43 -32.15 -27.67 14.54
N GLY A 44 -32.39 -26.61 15.33
CA GLY A 44 -31.55 -25.42 15.37
C GLY A 44 -30.12 -25.69 15.84
N LEU A 45 -29.93 -26.63 16.78
CA LEU A 45 -28.59 -27.07 17.21
C LEU A 45 -27.83 -27.82 16.11
N LEU A 46 -28.54 -28.53 15.22
CA LEU A 46 -27.93 -29.25 14.09
C LEU A 46 -27.64 -28.33 12.89
N SER A 47 -28.23 -27.13 12.83
CA SER A 47 -27.96 -26.14 11.77
C SER A 47 -26.51 -25.64 11.78
N GLY A 48 -25.80 -25.70 12.92
CA GLY A 48 -24.38 -25.40 13.03
C GLY A 48 -23.45 -26.52 12.58
N LEU A 49 -23.99 -27.74 12.35
CA LEU A 49 -23.23 -28.90 11.87
C LEU A 49 -23.30 -29.09 10.35
N GLN A 50 -23.96 -28.19 9.61
CA GLN A 50 -23.68 -28.10 8.18
C GLN A 50 -22.19 -27.79 8.04
N SER A 51 -21.42 -28.77 7.52
CA SER A 51 -20.08 -28.50 7.03
C SER A 51 -20.22 -27.34 6.06
N LYS A 52 -19.73 -26.16 6.45
CA LYS A 52 -19.59 -25.05 5.53
C LYS A 52 -18.72 -25.62 4.42
N HIS A 53 -19.29 -25.92 3.25
CA HIS A 53 -18.50 -26.35 2.12
C HIS A 53 -17.69 -25.12 1.73
N ILE A 54 -16.44 -25.10 2.16
CA ILE A 54 -15.57 -23.96 1.94
C ILE A 54 -15.14 -24.03 0.49
N ASP A 55 -15.63 -23.06 -0.28
CA ASP A 55 -15.23 -22.88 -1.67
C ASP A 55 -13.87 -22.17 -1.68
N TYR A 56 -12.81 -22.98 -1.71
CA TYR A 56 -11.45 -22.46 -1.75
C TYR A 56 -11.16 -21.65 -3.02
N ASP A 57 -11.81 -21.98 -4.14
CA ASP A 57 -11.65 -21.23 -5.40
C ASP A 57 -12.24 -19.82 -5.26
N ALA A 58 -13.40 -19.69 -4.60
CA ALA A 58 -13.98 -18.38 -4.31
C ALA A 58 -13.09 -17.53 -3.40
N VAL A 59 -12.43 -18.15 -2.40
CA VAL A 59 -11.51 -17.43 -1.51
C VAL A 59 -10.25 -17.00 -2.27
N ALA A 60 -9.63 -17.91 -3.03
CA ALA A 60 -8.47 -17.60 -3.86
C ALA A 60 -8.79 -16.49 -4.88
N TYR A 61 -9.95 -16.56 -5.54
CA TYR A 61 -10.43 -15.53 -6.46
C TYR A 61 -10.52 -14.15 -5.79
N ARG A 62 -11.23 -14.06 -4.66
CA ARG A 62 -11.39 -12.79 -3.93
C ARG A 62 -10.06 -12.22 -3.48
N THR A 63 -9.17 -13.07 -2.96
CA THR A 63 -7.84 -12.65 -2.53
C THR A 63 -7.00 -12.13 -3.69
N ALA A 64 -7.03 -12.79 -4.85
CA ALA A 64 -6.34 -12.31 -6.04
C ALA A 64 -6.92 -11.00 -6.56
N VAL A 65 -8.25 -10.83 -6.56
CA VAL A 65 -8.90 -9.54 -6.90
C VAL A 65 -8.42 -8.43 -5.98
N MET A 66 -8.45 -8.65 -4.66
CA MET A 66 -7.99 -7.66 -3.69
C MET A 66 -6.53 -7.26 -3.93
N LEU A 67 -5.66 -8.23 -4.22
CA LEU A 67 -4.26 -7.94 -4.50
C LEU A 67 -4.05 -7.18 -5.82
N VAL A 68 -4.75 -7.56 -6.90
CA VAL A 68 -4.49 -7.00 -8.25
C VAL A 68 -5.24 -5.69 -8.51
N GLU A 69 -6.38 -5.47 -7.88
CA GLU A 69 -7.29 -4.36 -8.22
C GLU A 69 -7.44 -3.33 -7.11
N ASP A 70 -7.15 -3.68 -5.85
CA ASP A 70 -7.21 -2.76 -4.72
C ASP A 70 -5.81 -2.22 -4.40
N PRO A 71 -5.64 -0.90 -4.18
CA PRO A 71 -4.39 -0.35 -3.64
C PRO A 71 -4.19 -0.63 -2.14
N GLY A 72 -5.14 -1.26 -1.48
CA GLY A 72 -5.14 -1.51 -0.04
C GLY A 72 -5.75 -0.36 0.75
N GLU A 73 -5.94 -0.59 2.05
CA GLU A 73 -6.65 0.34 2.93
C GLU A 73 -5.88 0.57 4.22
N PRO A 74 -5.57 1.82 4.58
CA PRO A 74 -5.10 2.15 5.92
C PRO A 74 -6.24 2.25 6.93
N VAL A 75 -5.92 2.12 8.22
CA VAL A 75 -6.88 2.26 9.31
C VAL A 75 -7.33 3.71 9.44
N GLU A 76 -8.64 3.93 9.32
CA GLU A 76 -9.27 5.26 9.30
C GLU A 76 -9.16 6.05 10.62
N THR A 77 -8.88 5.35 11.73
CA THR A 77 -9.05 5.89 13.08
C THR A 77 -7.93 6.80 13.57
N VAL A 78 -6.86 7.01 12.77
CA VAL A 78 -5.89 8.09 13.01
C VAL A 78 -6.15 9.25 12.03
N GLY A 79 -7.37 9.79 12.10
CA GLY A 79 -7.66 11.21 11.88
C GLY A 79 -7.62 11.77 10.46
N LYS A 80 -8.54 11.34 9.58
CA LYS A 80 -9.40 12.17 8.68
C LYS A 80 -9.92 11.35 7.48
N SER A 81 -11.25 11.19 7.41
CA SER A 81 -12.12 10.89 6.25
C SER A 81 -11.45 10.60 4.88
N ILE A 82 -11.67 9.39 4.36
CA ILE A 82 -10.89 8.71 3.31
C ILE A 82 -11.47 8.82 1.89
N PHE A 83 -12.30 9.83 1.62
CA PHE A 83 -12.44 10.33 0.24
C PHE A 83 -11.42 11.43 -0.08
N SER A 84 -10.66 11.89 0.92
CA SER A 84 -9.83 13.10 0.83
C SER A 84 -8.68 13.07 1.84
N ASN A 85 -7.96 11.96 1.97
CA ASN A 85 -6.72 11.94 2.75
C ASN A 85 -5.52 12.19 1.81
N PRO A 86 -5.01 13.43 1.71
CA PRO A 86 -3.89 13.77 0.82
C PRO A 86 -2.54 13.30 1.37
N TYR A 87 -2.48 12.61 2.51
CA TYR A 87 -1.22 12.25 3.16
C TYR A 87 -0.73 10.85 2.74
N PRO A 88 0.28 10.73 1.86
CA PRO A 88 0.84 9.44 1.44
C PRO A 88 1.52 8.68 2.58
N LYS A 89 1.84 9.36 3.71
CA LYS A 89 2.37 8.76 4.94
C LYS A 89 1.60 7.54 5.45
N TYR A 90 0.30 7.46 5.19
CA TYR A 90 -0.55 6.36 5.64
C TYR A 90 -0.81 5.30 4.56
N GLN A 91 -0.25 5.41 3.36
CA GLN A 91 -0.34 4.32 2.40
C GLN A 91 0.51 3.14 2.88
N TRP A 92 -0.03 1.93 2.77
CA TRP A 92 0.53 0.80 3.50
C TRP A 92 1.88 0.34 2.93
N GLU A 93 2.17 0.63 1.66
CA GLU A 93 3.47 0.44 1.02
C GLU A 93 4.61 1.23 1.68
N PHE A 94 4.30 2.32 2.39
CA PHE A 94 5.27 3.18 3.07
C PHE A 94 5.39 2.91 4.57
N VAL A 95 4.73 1.86 5.06
CA VAL A 95 4.89 1.36 6.43
C VAL A 95 6.27 0.71 6.56
N ILE A 96 7.16 1.41 7.27
CA ILE A 96 8.57 1.02 7.45
C ILE A 96 8.85 0.59 8.89
N ASN A 97 8.02 1.02 9.85
CA ASN A 97 8.18 0.67 11.25
C ASN A 97 7.18 -0.42 11.66
N GLY A 98 7.63 -1.40 12.45
CA GLY A 98 6.76 -2.41 13.06
C GLY A 98 5.60 -1.81 13.86
N LEU A 99 5.81 -0.65 14.47
CA LEU A 99 4.77 0.08 15.21
C LEU A 99 3.64 0.63 14.32
N GLU A 100 3.88 0.76 13.01
CA GLU A 100 2.91 1.26 12.04
C GLU A 100 2.08 0.13 11.39
N LYS A 101 2.49 -1.14 11.56
CA LYS A 101 1.76 -2.31 11.02
C LYS A 101 0.28 -2.38 11.40
N PRO A 102 -0.14 -2.00 12.63
CA PRO A 102 -1.56 -1.98 12.98
C PRO A 102 -2.38 -0.98 12.18
N PHE A 103 -1.75 0.02 11.54
CA PHE A 103 -2.44 1.00 10.69
C PHE A 103 -2.72 0.48 9.28
N VAL A 104 -2.30 -0.74 8.94
CA VAL A 104 -2.68 -1.39 7.68
C VAL A 104 -3.90 -2.25 7.92
N LYS A 105 -5.04 -1.85 7.36
CA LYS A 105 -6.31 -2.60 7.49
C LYS A 105 -6.44 -3.70 6.45
N ARG A 106 -6.05 -3.40 5.21
CA ARG A 106 -6.13 -4.34 4.08
C ARG A 106 -4.92 -4.24 3.17
N PHE A 107 -4.38 -5.40 2.77
CA PHE A 107 -3.42 -5.46 1.68
C PHE A 107 -4.10 -5.36 0.32
N GLY A 108 -3.43 -4.66 -0.58
CA GLY A 108 -3.79 -4.58 -1.99
C GLY A 108 -2.61 -3.99 -2.74
N LEU A 109 -2.16 -4.64 -3.82
CA LEU A 109 -0.88 -4.35 -4.48
C LEU A 109 -1.01 -3.37 -5.64
N ALA A 110 -2.23 -3.08 -6.09
CA ALA A 110 -2.43 -2.10 -7.16
C ALA A 110 -1.83 -0.74 -6.75
N VAL A 111 -1.32 0.02 -7.72
CA VAL A 111 -0.88 1.38 -7.44
C VAL A 111 -2.08 2.29 -7.19
N SER A 112 -3.15 2.12 -7.98
CA SER A 112 -4.40 2.84 -7.78
C SER A 112 -5.59 2.00 -8.24
N LYS A 113 -6.81 2.42 -7.84
CA LYS A 113 -8.06 1.81 -8.32
C LYS A 113 -8.29 2.01 -9.82
N SER A 114 -7.65 3.01 -10.43
CA SER A 114 -7.76 3.28 -11.88
C SER A 114 -6.73 2.51 -12.71
N THR A 115 -5.72 1.90 -12.08
CA THR A 115 -4.63 1.17 -12.74
C THR A 115 -4.55 -0.27 -12.22
N SER A 116 -5.65 -1.00 -12.34
CA SER A 116 -5.69 -2.42 -11.95
C SER A 116 -4.67 -3.23 -12.74
N GLY A 117 -4.04 -4.21 -12.07
CA GLY A 117 -2.97 -5.00 -12.68
C GLY A 117 -1.59 -4.36 -12.59
N VAL A 118 -1.48 -3.05 -12.36
CA VAL A 118 -0.19 -2.37 -12.22
C VAL A 118 0.20 -2.32 -10.74
N ILE A 119 1.34 -2.91 -10.41
CA ILE A 119 1.82 -3.09 -9.03
C ILE A 119 3.20 -2.45 -8.91
N SER A 120 3.46 -1.63 -7.90
CA SER A 120 4.81 -1.08 -7.69
C SER A 120 5.78 -2.16 -7.18
N SER A 121 7.00 -2.22 -7.73
CA SER A 121 8.05 -3.15 -7.27
C SER A 121 8.34 -3.00 -5.77
N LYS A 122 8.30 -1.78 -5.24
CA LYS A 122 8.54 -1.50 -3.82
C LYS A 122 7.44 -2.07 -2.93
N LYS A 123 6.19 -1.94 -3.36
CA LYS A 123 5.02 -2.48 -2.67
C LYS A 123 5.03 -3.99 -2.68
N LEU A 124 5.39 -4.57 -3.82
CA LEU A 124 5.58 -6.01 -3.96
C LEU A 124 6.71 -6.52 -3.07
N GLY A 125 7.87 -5.85 -3.07
CA GLY A 125 9.00 -6.18 -2.21
C GLY A 125 8.63 -6.14 -0.72
N ARG A 126 7.86 -5.13 -0.30
CA ARG A 126 7.34 -5.05 1.08
C ARG A 126 6.32 -6.16 1.39
N PHE A 127 5.48 -6.52 0.44
CA PHE A 127 4.52 -7.62 0.59
C PHE A 127 5.20 -8.99 0.67
N MET A 128 6.31 -9.18 -0.04
CA MET A 128 7.07 -10.44 -0.07
C MET A 128 8.10 -10.56 1.06
N ASP A 129 8.29 -9.49 1.83
CA ASP A 129 9.19 -9.47 2.99
C ASP A 129 8.57 -10.21 4.19
N ASN A 130 8.92 -11.49 4.29
CA ASN A 130 8.50 -12.38 5.39
C ASN A 130 9.10 -12.03 6.76
N THR A 131 10.06 -11.10 6.82
CA THR A 131 10.62 -10.60 8.08
C THR A 131 9.78 -9.45 8.64
N PHE A 132 9.09 -8.72 7.75
CA PHE A 132 8.26 -7.61 8.14
C PHE A 132 6.85 -8.09 8.53
N TYR A 133 6.07 -8.72 7.66
CA TYR A 133 4.71 -9.15 8.04
C TYR A 133 4.70 -10.60 8.56
N SER A 134 3.97 -10.82 9.65
CA SER A 134 3.78 -12.16 10.22
C SER A 134 2.69 -12.93 9.47
N ALA A 135 2.65 -14.25 9.62
CA ALA A 135 1.56 -15.07 9.06
C ALA A 135 0.16 -14.59 9.52
N ASP A 136 0.05 -14.12 10.75
CA ASP A 136 -1.19 -13.57 11.30
C ASP A 136 -1.57 -12.23 10.65
N ASP A 137 -0.59 -11.41 10.26
CA ASP A 137 -0.85 -10.18 9.49
C ASP A 137 -1.53 -10.51 8.16
N TYR A 138 -1.00 -11.49 7.41
CA TYR A 138 -1.62 -11.90 6.15
C TYR A 138 -3.01 -12.48 6.37
N LYS A 139 -3.21 -13.38 7.34
CA LYS A 139 -4.54 -13.95 7.61
C LYS A 139 -5.59 -12.86 7.88
N ASN A 140 -5.23 -11.87 8.70
CA ASN A 140 -6.15 -10.80 9.11
C ASN A 140 -6.37 -9.74 8.01
N LYS A 141 -5.31 -9.38 7.27
CA LYS A 141 -5.32 -8.23 6.32
C LYS A 141 -5.55 -8.63 4.86
N LEU A 142 -5.47 -9.93 4.54
CA LEU A 142 -5.63 -10.45 3.19
C LEU A 142 -6.87 -11.34 3.05
N LEU A 143 -7.06 -12.30 3.96
CA LEU A 143 -8.09 -13.32 3.82
C LEU A 143 -9.42 -12.91 4.45
N PHE A 144 -9.41 -11.98 5.41
CA PHE A 144 -10.61 -11.47 6.10
C PHE A 144 -11.52 -12.59 6.60
N SER A 145 -10.95 -13.60 7.26
CA SER A 145 -11.73 -14.74 7.72
C SER A 145 -11.27 -15.24 9.08
N ASP A 146 -12.25 -15.59 9.91
CA ASP A 146 -12.04 -16.32 11.15
C ASP A 146 -11.72 -17.81 10.91
N TYR A 147 -11.81 -18.28 9.65
CA TYR A 147 -11.41 -19.63 9.28
C TYR A 147 -9.89 -19.69 9.06
N PRO A 148 -9.18 -20.70 9.62
CA PRO A 148 -7.73 -20.79 9.61
C PRO A 148 -7.21 -21.30 8.26
N TYR A 149 -7.47 -20.56 7.18
CA TYR A 149 -6.92 -20.86 5.86
C TYR A 149 -5.40 -20.86 5.90
N ASN A 150 -4.82 -21.82 5.18
CA ASN A 150 -3.46 -21.72 4.69
C ASN A 150 -3.50 -21.09 3.30
N PHE A 151 -2.44 -20.38 2.95
CA PHE A 151 -2.35 -19.74 1.65
C PHE A 151 -0.94 -19.79 1.11
N ASN A 152 -0.81 -19.74 -0.20
CA ASN A 152 0.47 -19.59 -0.87
C ASN A 152 0.31 -18.61 -2.03
N ILE A 153 1.10 -17.55 -2.04
CA ILE A 153 1.11 -16.57 -3.13
C ILE A 153 2.47 -16.61 -3.80
N THR A 154 2.45 -16.85 -5.10
CA THR A 154 3.64 -16.92 -5.94
C THR A 154 3.61 -15.81 -6.99
N ILE A 155 4.73 -15.13 -7.19
CA ILE A 155 4.94 -14.20 -8.28
C ILE A 155 6.10 -14.72 -9.13
N GLN A 156 5.88 -14.76 -10.44
CA GLN A 156 6.87 -15.20 -11.39
C GLN A 156 7.04 -14.16 -12.49
N ARG A 157 8.28 -13.69 -12.65
CA ARG A 157 8.73 -12.92 -13.80
C ARG A 157 9.35 -13.86 -14.82
N ASP A 158 9.35 -13.47 -16.09
CA ASP A 158 10.00 -14.28 -17.11
C ASP A 158 11.51 -14.38 -16.85
N GLY A 159 12.06 -15.60 -16.89
CA GLY A 159 13.49 -15.85 -16.64
C GLY A 159 13.98 -15.72 -15.19
N GLU A 160 13.12 -15.39 -14.21
CA GLU A 160 13.51 -15.24 -12.80
C GLU A 160 13.09 -16.42 -11.91
N ILE A 161 13.61 -16.46 -10.67
CA ILE A 161 13.17 -17.41 -9.65
C ILE A 161 11.84 -16.93 -9.06
N PRO A 162 10.81 -17.78 -8.95
CA PRO A 162 9.53 -17.39 -8.36
C PRO A 162 9.69 -16.93 -6.91
N GLN A 163 9.11 -15.78 -6.59
CA GLN A 163 9.01 -15.26 -5.23
C GLN A 163 7.73 -15.78 -4.60
N THR A 164 7.82 -16.35 -3.40
CA THR A 164 6.69 -17.01 -2.73
C THR A 164 6.53 -16.54 -1.29
N ILE A 165 5.30 -16.32 -0.86
CA ILE A 165 4.93 -16.02 0.53
C ILE A 165 3.78 -16.94 0.98
N GLY A 166 3.75 -17.23 2.28
CA GLY A 166 2.75 -18.09 2.91
C GLY A 166 3.24 -19.51 3.16
N ASP A 167 2.30 -20.43 3.28
CA ASP A 167 2.53 -21.82 3.65
C ASP A 167 3.03 -22.65 2.46
N ILE A 168 3.76 -23.72 2.77
CA ILE A 168 4.14 -24.72 1.78
C ILE A 168 2.88 -25.52 1.42
N TYR A 169 2.56 -25.59 0.13
CA TYR A 169 1.47 -26.44 -0.36
C TYR A 169 2.03 -27.78 -0.83
N HIS A 170 1.23 -28.84 -0.68
CA HIS A 170 1.54 -30.16 -1.19
C HIS A 170 0.65 -30.45 -2.41
N GLU A 171 1.19 -31.11 -3.43
CA GLU A 171 0.48 -31.41 -4.68
C GLU A 171 -0.81 -32.23 -4.46
N ASN A 172 -0.89 -32.98 -3.36
CA ASN A 172 -2.03 -33.82 -3.01
C ASN A 172 -3.08 -33.12 -2.13
N SER A 173 -2.89 -31.85 -1.77
CA SER A 173 -3.87 -31.09 -0.98
C SER A 173 -5.04 -30.65 -1.86
N GLN A 174 -6.25 -30.67 -1.33
CA GLN A 174 -7.38 -29.97 -1.96
C GLN A 174 -7.21 -28.47 -1.70
N TYR A 175 -6.98 -27.68 -2.74
CA TYR A 175 -6.84 -26.23 -2.66
C TYR A 175 -7.62 -25.59 -3.81
N GLY A 176 -8.03 -24.34 -3.59
CA GLY A 176 -8.48 -23.47 -4.66
C GLY A 176 -7.33 -22.62 -5.17
N TYR A 177 -7.37 -22.27 -6.45
CA TYR A 177 -6.30 -21.45 -7.03
C TYR A 177 -6.78 -20.52 -8.15
N ILE A 178 -6.03 -19.44 -8.34
CA ILE A 178 -6.19 -18.54 -9.49
C ILE A 178 -4.85 -17.96 -9.90
N ARG A 179 -4.69 -17.74 -11.21
CA ARG A 179 -3.54 -17.04 -11.79
C ARG A 179 -4.02 -15.76 -12.48
N ARG A 180 -3.29 -14.66 -12.29
CA ARG A 180 -3.55 -13.36 -12.92
C ARG A 180 -2.26 -12.79 -13.51
N MET A 181 -2.38 -12.14 -14.65
CA MET A 181 -1.29 -11.32 -15.19
C MET A 181 -1.25 -10.01 -14.43
N ILE A 182 -0.04 -9.57 -14.09
CA ILE A 182 0.25 -8.30 -13.44
C ILE A 182 1.39 -7.61 -14.19
N PHE A 183 1.50 -6.30 -14.02
CA PHE A 183 2.59 -5.49 -14.51
C PHE A 183 3.30 -4.89 -13.31
N GLU A 184 4.53 -5.31 -13.07
CA GLU A 184 5.37 -4.71 -12.05
C GLU A 184 5.98 -3.42 -12.57
N LYS A 185 5.74 -2.34 -11.84
CA LYS A 185 6.10 -0.98 -12.16
C LYS A 185 7.31 -0.56 -11.35
N GLU A 186 8.40 -0.32 -12.03
CA GLU A 186 9.60 0.31 -11.47
C GLU A 186 9.37 1.79 -11.14
N SER A 187 10.32 2.41 -10.44
CA SER A 187 10.32 3.87 -10.24
C SER A 187 10.56 4.58 -11.58
N GLY A 188 9.79 5.64 -11.86
CA GLY A 188 10.05 6.53 -12.99
C GLY A 188 11.38 7.27 -12.83
N THR A 189 11.96 7.72 -13.94
CA THR A 189 13.29 8.36 -13.93
C THR A 189 13.24 9.76 -14.53
N ILE A 190 13.74 10.74 -13.77
CA ILE A 190 14.06 12.10 -14.24
C ILE A 190 15.54 12.11 -14.61
N LYS A 191 15.86 12.48 -15.86
CA LYS A 191 17.24 12.57 -16.34
C LYS A 191 17.69 14.03 -16.32
N VAL A 192 18.86 14.29 -15.75
CA VAL A 192 19.49 15.61 -15.72
C VAL A 192 20.91 15.49 -16.27
N ILE A 193 21.23 16.26 -17.29
CA ILE A 193 22.54 16.24 -17.94
C ILE A 193 23.33 17.47 -17.50
N LEU A 194 24.48 17.27 -16.85
CA LEU A 194 25.27 18.35 -16.26
C LEU A 194 26.08 19.18 -17.28
N ALA A 195 26.13 18.77 -18.56
CA ALA A 195 26.89 19.45 -19.61
C ALA A 195 26.52 20.94 -19.77
N ASN A 196 25.26 21.31 -19.54
CA ASN A 196 24.78 22.69 -19.67
C ASN A 196 25.00 23.54 -18.40
N TYR A 197 25.43 22.91 -17.30
CA TYR A 197 25.52 23.51 -15.97
C TYR A 197 26.96 23.66 -15.47
N ASN A 198 27.92 23.31 -16.31
CA ASN A 198 29.34 23.39 -16.01
C ASN A 198 29.89 24.74 -16.45
N LEU A 199 30.01 25.66 -15.49
CA LEU A 199 30.42 27.05 -15.70
C LEU A 199 31.71 27.32 -14.91
N PRO A 200 32.79 27.81 -15.56
CA PRO A 200 34.00 28.21 -14.85
C PRO A 200 33.70 29.20 -13.72
N GLY A 201 34.09 28.87 -12.49
CA GLY A 201 33.78 29.68 -11.29
C GLY A 201 32.42 29.39 -10.66
N GLY A 202 31.81 28.24 -10.97
CA GLY A 202 30.58 27.78 -10.33
C GLY A 202 30.73 27.62 -8.81
N ASP A 203 29.61 27.78 -8.11
CA ASP A 203 29.52 27.67 -6.66
C ASP A 203 29.44 26.20 -6.17
N GLY A 204 29.45 25.25 -7.09
CA GLY A 204 29.41 23.81 -6.82
C GLY A 204 28.01 23.28 -6.62
N LYS A 205 26.96 24.04 -6.94
CA LYS A 205 25.58 23.70 -6.59
C LYS A 205 24.73 23.48 -7.83
N LEU A 206 23.98 22.37 -7.83
CA LEU A 206 22.92 22.12 -8.79
C LEU A 206 21.60 21.97 -8.04
N THR A 207 20.62 22.78 -8.40
CA THR A 207 19.24 22.59 -7.93
C THR A 207 18.37 22.00 -9.04
N VAL A 208 17.75 20.85 -8.75
CA VAL A 208 16.73 20.23 -9.59
C VAL A 208 15.36 20.55 -9.01
N GLU A 209 14.49 21.15 -9.82
CA GLU A 209 13.13 21.51 -9.44
C GLU A 209 12.14 20.54 -10.07
N ILE A 210 11.29 19.94 -9.24
CA ILE A 210 10.24 19.03 -9.71
C ILE A 210 8.90 19.73 -9.53
N TRP A 211 8.30 20.10 -10.65
CA TRP A 211 6.98 20.73 -10.69
C TRP A 211 5.90 19.66 -10.69
N THR A 212 5.46 19.26 -9.50
CA THR A 212 4.50 18.16 -9.30
C THR A 212 3.20 18.31 -10.12
N SER A 213 2.77 19.55 -10.37
CA SER A 213 1.58 19.81 -11.18
C SER A 213 1.73 19.34 -12.61
N ASP A 214 2.94 19.35 -13.16
CA ASP A 214 3.18 18.97 -14.54
C ASP A 214 3.10 17.45 -14.66
N PHE A 215 3.62 16.72 -13.67
CA PHE A 215 3.50 15.26 -13.57
C PHE A 215 2.06 14.78 -13.35
N LEU A 216 1.27 15.49 -12.53
CA LEU A 216 -0.11 15.09 -12.23
C LEU A 216 -1.11 15.42 -13.34
N ASN A 217 -0.85 16.47 -14.12
CA ASN A 217 -1.79 16.96 -15.14
C ASN A 217 -1.41 16.59 -16.58
N SER A 218 -0.25 15.96 -16.78
CA SER A 218 0.17 15.49 -18.10
C SER A 218 0.24 13.98 -18.15
N LEU A 219 -0.24 13.42 -19.26
CA LEU A 219 0.17 12.08 -19.66
C LEU A 219 1.59 12.21 -20.22
N PRO A 220 2.52 11.32 -19.85
CA PRO A 220 3.88 11.43 -20.36
C PRO A 220 3.88 11.37 -21.89
N GLY A 221 4.79 12.12 -22.52
CA GLY A 221 4.88 12.24 -23.99
C GLY A 221 5.19 10.92 -24.71
N ASP A 222 5.58 9.89 -23.95
CA ASP A 222 5.89 8.54 -24.42
C ASP A 222 4.65 7.66 -24.68
N GLY A 223 3.44 8.15 -24.38
CA GLY A 223 2.19 7.40 -24.55
C GLY A 223 1.91 6.40 -23.43
N SER A 224 2.62 6.46 -22.31
CA SER A 224 2.34 5.65 -21.13
C SER A 224 0.93 5.91 -20.58
N THR A 225 0.28 4.84 -20.15
CA THR A 225 -1.11 4.86 -19.62
C THR A 225 -1.18 5.29 -18.15
N TYR A 226 -0.05 5.78 -17.60
CA TYR A 226 0.19 5.91 -16.18
C TYR A 226 0.65 7.33 -15.86
N ILE A 227 -0.09 8.01 -14.98
CA ILE A 227 0.24 9.36 -14.48
C ILE A 227 1.18 9.19 -13.29
N LEU A 228 2.35 9.84 -13.33
CA LEU A 228 3.26 9.86 -12.19
C LEU A 228 2.65 10.70 -11.07
N ASP A 229 2.60 10.12 -9.88
CA ASP A 229 2.33 10.85 -8.65
C ASP A 229 3.61 10.90 -7.78
N PRO A 230 4.42 11.98 -7.87
CA PRO A 230 5.64 12.15 -7.07
C PRO A 230 5.41 12.10 -5.56
N TYR A 231 4.16 12.17 -5.09
CA TYR A 231 3.82 12.03 -3.67
C TYR A 231 3.62 10.58 -3.24
N ARG A 232 3.14 9.75 -4.15
CA ARG A 232 2.73 8.36 -3.87
C ARG A 232 3.70 7.34 -4.43
N GLU A 233 4.75 7.81 -5.08
CA GLU A 233 5.67 6.96 -5.81
C GLU A 233 7.10 7.40 -5.60
N ASN A 234 7.99 6.41 -5.65
CA ASN A 234 9.41 6.68 -5.75
C ASN A 234 9.72 7.24 -7.15
N VAL A 235 10.50 8.32 -7.17
CA VAL A 235 11.09 8.88 -8.38
C VAL A 235 12.60 8.76 -8.26
N LYS A 236 13.24 8.30 -9.34
CA LYS A 236 14.70 8.26 -9.48
C LYS A 236 15.14 9.53 -10.19
N ILE A 237 16.09 10.27 -9.61
CA ILE A 237 16.80 11.33 -10.34
C ILE A 237 18.12 10.75 -10.80
N ASN A 238 18.36 10.80 -12.11
CA ASN A 238 19.59 10.34 -12.73
C ASN A 238 20.40 11.56 -13.20
N LEU A 239 21.44 11.91 -12.43
CA LEU A 239 22.38 12.98 -12.77
C LEU A 239 23.52 12.41 -13.61
N SER A 240 23.63 12.81 -14.87
CA SER A 240 24.75 12.46 -15.75
C SER A 240 25.86 13.50 -15.65
N PHE A 241 27.09 13.06 -15.40
CA PHE A 241 28.28 13.93 -15.29
C PHE A 241 28.93 14.25 -16.64
N ASP A 242 28.21 14.09 -17.75
CA ASP A 242 28.73 14.40 -19.07
C ASP A 242 29.24 15.85 -19.14
N GLY A 243 30.52 15.99 -19.48
CA GLY A 243 31.19 17.28 -19.62
C GLY A 243 31.45 18.06 -18.33
N VAL A 244 31.31 17.48 -17.13
CA VAL A 244 31.65 18.16 -15.86
C VAL A 244 33.16 18.42 -15.77
N ILE A 245 33.55 19.66 -15.46
CA ILE A 245 34.95 20.06 -15.29
C ILE A 245 35.28 20.01 -13.79
N PRO A 246 36.15 19.07 -13.35
CA PRO A 246 36.72 19.14 -12.01
C PRO A 246 37.57 20.41 -11.88
N LYS A 247 37.52 21.06 -10.71
CA LYS A 247 38.41 22.18 -10.41
C LYS A 247 39.85 21.67 -10.36
N LEU A 248 40.80 22.49 -10.78
CA LEU A 248 42.22 22.15 -10.69
C LEU A 248 42.78 22.57 -9.33
N ASP A 249 43.64 21.73 -8.76
CA ASP A 249 44.43 22.08 -7.59
C ASP A 249 45.31 23.30 -7.93
N PRO A 250 45.23 24.39 -7.16
CA PRO A 250 45.96 25.63 -7.48
C PRO A 250 47.48 25.48 -7.34
N VAL A 251 47.97 24.43 -6.68
CA VAL A 251 49.38 24.14 -6.45
C VAL A 251 49.91 23.11 -7.45
N SER A 252 49.22 21.98 -7.63
CA SER A 252 49.70 20.92 -8.53
C SER A 252 49.21 21.05 -9.97
N GLY A 253 48.09 21.75 -10.19
CA GLY A 253 47.41 21.82 -11.48
C GLY A 253 46.64 20.55 -11.84
N ASP A 254 46.57 19.57 -10.93
CA ASP A 254 45.86 18.32 -11.17
C ASP A 254 44.34 18.48 -10.94
N PRO A 255 43.50 17.72 -11.64
CA PRO A 255 42.07 17.67 -11.36
C PRO A 255 41.76 17.22 -9.93
N ILE A 256 41.00 18.02 -9.20
CA ILE A 256 40.41 17.67 -7.90
C ILE A 256 39.21 16.74 -8.16
N PRO A 257 39.14 15.55 -7.54
CA PRO A 257 37.98 14.68 -7.68
C PRO A 257 36.68 15.39 -7.28
N VAL A 258 35.63 15.23 -8.09
CA VAL A 258 34.30 15.75 -7.74
C VAL A 258 33.80 15.00 -6.51
N ARG A 259 33.39 15.76 -5.50
CA ARG A 259 32.89 15.24 -4.22
C ARG A 259 31.50 15.76 -3.96
N LEU A 260 30.55 14.87 -3.69
CA LEU A 260 29.22 15.25 -3.21
C LEU A 260 29.34 15.48 -1.71
N GLU A 261 29.21 16.72 -1.26
CA GLU A 261 29.28 17.08 0.15
C GLU A 261 27.94 16.83 0.85
N SER A 262 26.84 17.27 0.24
CA SER A 262 25.49 17.10 0.80
C SER A 262 24.41 17.13 -0.27
N VAL A 263 23.24 16.59 0.08
CA VAL A 263 22.01 16.74 -0.69
C VAL A 263 20.94 17.30 0.22
N HIS A 264 20.40 18.45 -0.18
CA HIS A 264 19.33 19.14 0.52
C HIS A 264 18.05 19.03 -0.29
N CYS A 265 16.94 18.70 0.38
CA CYS A 265 15.63 18.67 -0.23
C CYS A 265 14.72 19.63 0.51
N GLU A 266 14.05 20.49 -0.24
CA GLU A 266 13.11 21.48 0.28
C GLU A 266 11.79 21.40 -0.49
N TYR A 267 10.71 21.69 0.21
CA TYR A 267 9.37 21.72 -0.34
C TYR A 267 8.81 23.14 -0.30
N PHE A 268 8.22 23.60 -1.40
CA PHE A 268 7.62 24.93 -1.52
C PHE A 268 6.14 24.85 -1.88
N SER A 269 5.33 25.72 -1.27
CA SER A 269 3.97 25.97 -1.76
C SER A 269 4.02 27.05 -2.86
N LYS A 270 3.08 26.95 -3.83
CA LYS A 270 3.01 27.76 -5.05
C LYS A 270 2.98 29.29 -4.84
N ASP A 271 2.70 29.77 -3.63
CA ASP A 271 2.52 31.21 -3.40
C ASP A 271 3.81 32.03 -3.55
N GLU A 272 4.97 31.37 -3.74
CA GLU A 272 6.23 32.01 -4.06
C GLU A 272 6.61 31.78 -5.52
N ILE A 273 6.12 32.66 -6.41
CA ILE A 273 6.52 32.72 -7.85
C ILE A 273 8.04 33.00 -8.00
N ASN A 274 8.72 33.34 -6.91
CA ASN A 274 10.17 33.31 -6.79
C ASN A 274 10.49 32.64 -5.45
N PRO A 275 10.82 31.33 -5.40
CA PRO A 275 11.30 30.73 -4.16
C PRO A 275 12.58 31.45 -3.77
N ILE A 276 12.49 32.28 -2.73
CA ILE A 276 13.69 32.90 -2.15
C ILE A 276 14.40 31.76 -1.42
N GLN A 277 15.70 31.58 -1.65
CA GLN A 277 16.51 30.62 -0.88
C GLN A 277 16.22 30.79 0.62
N GLY A 278 15.70 29.75 1.28
CA GLY A 278 15.52 29.70 2.73
C GLY A 278 14.08 29.82 3.28
N THR A 279 13.03 29.85 2.46
CA THR A 279 11.61 29.79 2.92
C THR A 279 10.98 28.40 2.78
N GLY A 280 11.66 27.46 2.11
CA GLY A 280 11.18 26.09 1.92
C GLY A 280 11.11 25.28 3.22
N ILE A 281 10.20 24.31 3.26
CA ILE A 281 10.13 23.34 4.36
C ILE A 281 11.18 22.26 4.08
N PRO A 282 12.18 22.07 4.96
CA PRO A 282 13.19 21.05 4.75
C PRO A 282 12.58 19.65 4.83
N VAL A 283 12.96 18.79 3.90
CA VAL A 283 12.60 17.37 3.86
C VAL A 283 13.76 16.55 4.40
N ASN A 284 13.45 15.58 5.27
CA ASN A 284 14.46 14.67 5.78
C ASN A 284 14.95 13.75 4.66
N THR A 285 16.21 13.90 4.25
CA THR A 285 16.85 13.10 3.20
C THR A 285 17.47 11.80 3.71
N ALA A 286 17.31 11.45 5.00
CA ALA A 286 17.86 10.22 5.58
C ALA A 286 17.32 8.93 4.94
N ASN A 287 16.16 8.99 4.30
CA ASN A 287 15.56 7.86 3.59
C ASN A 287 15.93 7.82 2.11
N PHE A 288 16.72 8.78 1.62
CA PHE A 288 17.16 8.79 0.22
C PHE A 288 18.30 7.81 0.05
N ILE A 289 18.27 7.09 -1.07
CA ILE A 289 19.32 6.15 -1.44
C ILE A 289 20.06 6.74 -2.63
N TYR A 290 21.38 6.88 -2.50
CA TYR A 290 22.26 7.41 -3.53
C TYR A 290 23.09 6.26 -4.11
N ARG A 291 23.13 6.13 -5.43
CA ARG A 291 23.88 5.06 -6.12
C ARG A 291 24.69 5.59 -7.29
N LEU A 292 25.92 5.09 -7.45
CA LEU A 292 26.73 5.33 -8.65
C LEU A 292 26.27 4.48 -9.84
N SER A 293 26.83 4.71 -11.02
CA SER A 293 26.55 3.91 -12.23
C SER A 293 26.84 2.42 -12.07
N SER A 294 27.80 2.06 -11.21
CA SER A 294 28.11 0.68 -10.82
C SER A 294 27.01 0.00 -9.98
N GLY A 295 26.01 0.74 -9.50
CA GLY A 295 25.02 0.28 -8.53
C GLY A 295 25.50 0.37 -7.07
N THR A 296 26.72 0.85 -6.82
CA THR A 296 27.26 1.03 -5.46
C THR A 296 26.49 2.09 -4.71
N GLU A 297 25.93 1.74 -3.55
CA GLU A 297 25.30 2.69 -2.64
C GLU A 297 26.35 3.57 -1.94
N ILE A 298 26.07 4.87 -1.88
CA ILE A 298 26.95 5.88 -1.28
C ILE A 298 26.22 6.69 -0.23
N THR A 299 26.97 7.31 0.66
CA THR A 299 26.45 8.23 1.68
C THR A 299 27.26 9.52 1.65
N PRO A 300 26.65 10.68 1.36
CA PRO A 300 27.36 11.95 1.42
C PRO A 300 27.93 12.22 2.84
N PRO A 301 29.14 12.79 2.97
CA PRO A 301 29.99 13.23 1.87
C PRO A 301 30.74 12.07 1.19
N TYR A 302 30.81 12.06 -0.14
CA TYR A 302 31.42 10.97 -0.92
C TYR A 302 32.19 11.48 -2.14
N GLU A 303 33.41 10.94 -2.37
CA GLU A 303 34.20 11.23 -3.57
C GLU A 303 33.68 10.43 -4.74
N ILE A 304 33.05 11.13 -5.68
CA ILE A 304 32.33 10.55 -6.80
C ILE A 304 33.34 10.04 -7.86
N GLY A 305 34.46 10.75 -8.05
CA GLY A 305 35.48 10.41 -9.05
C GLY A 305 35.02 10.75 -10.47
N THR A 306 35.05 9.77 -11.39
CA THR A 306 34.55 9.89 -12.78
C THR A 306 33.41 8.90 -13.08
N PRO A 307 32.25 8.96 -12.42
CA PRO A 307 31.14 8.10 -12.76
C PRO A 307 30.33 8.70 -13.90
N ASP A 308 29.70 7.81 -14.66
CA ASP A 308 28.80 8.20 -15.74
C ASP A 308 27.55 8.90 -15.17
N TYR A 309 27.02 8.40 -14.06
CA TYR A 309 25.85 8.98 -13.41
C TYR A 309 25.68 8.68 -11.91
N LEU A 310 24.89 9.52 -11.23
CA LEU A 310 24.40 9.37 -9.85
C LEU A 310 22.88 9.22 -9.86
N ILE A 311 22.37 8.16 -9.22
CA ILE A 311 20.94 7.93 -9.01
C ILE A 311 20.57 8.32 -7.58
N THR A 312 19.57 9.18 -7.44
CA THR A 312 18.91 9.47 -6.17
C THR A 312 17.50 8.87 -6.19
N ASP A 313 17.24 7.87 -5.34
CA ASP A 313 15.88 7.40 -5.05
C ASP A 313 15.30 8.27 -3.94
N LEU A 314 14.30 9.09 -4.29
CA LEU A 314 13.72 10.08 -3.38
C LEU A 314 12.88 9.46 -2.25
N GLY A 315 12.63 8.15 -2.27
CA GLY A 315 11.97 7.46 -1.18
C GLY A 315 10.71 8.17 -0.66
N ARG A 316 10.55 8.24 0.67
CA ARG A 316 9.41 8.87 1.36
C ARG A 316 9.64 10.38 1.46
N LEU A 317 9.23 11.13 0.43
CA LEU A 317 9.34 12.60 0.39
C LEU A 317 8.42 13.33 1.40
N LEU A 318 7.39 12.66 1.91
CA LEU A 318 6.29 13.31 2.63
C LEU A 318 6.08 12.73 4.03
N ASP A 319 7.01 13.04 4.93
CA ASP A 319 6.83 12.80 6.36
C ASP A 319 6.22 13.97 7.13
N ASN A 320 6.02 15.12 6.48
CA ASN A 320 5.53 16.33 7.13
C ASN A 320 3.98 16.46 6.98
N PRO A 321 3.21 16.35 8.09
CA PRO A 321 1.74 16.36 8.07
C PRO A 321 1.11 17.75 7.86
N ASP A 322 1.88 18.85 7.93
CA ASP A 322 1.35 20.22 7.89
C ASP A 322 1.52 20.91 6.54
N LEU A 323 1.46 20.13 5.46
CA LEU A 323 1.25 20.67 4.13
C LEU A 323 -0.24 20.93 4.01
N GLY A 324 -0.67 22.20 4.17
CA GLY A 324 -2.04 22.64 3.91
C GLY A 324 -2.51 22.28 2.49
N SER A 325 -3.68 22.75 2.05
CA SER A 325 -4.10 22.55 0.66
C SER A 325 -3.17 23.30 -0.30
N ILE A 326 -2.07 22.67 -0.68
CA ILE A 326 -1.03 23.26 -1.49
C ILE A 326 -1.35 22.83 -2.91
N ASP A 327 -1.92 23.76 -3.67
CA ASP A 327 -2.52 23.45 -4.96
C ASP A 327 -1.50 23.00 -6.01
N LYS A 328 -0.19 23.30 -5.88
CA LYS A 328 0.89 22.89 -6.81
C LYS A 328 2.28 23.05 -6.17
N PRO A 329 2.79 22.11 -5.37
CA PRO A 329 4.10 22.27 -4.77
C PRO A 329 5.24 21.97 -5.72
N ILE A 330 6.37 22.59 -5.40
CA ILE A 330 7.65 22.40 -6.07
C ILE A 330 8.56 21.69 -5.08
N ILE A 331 9.16 20.58 -5.51
CA ILE A 331 10.21 19.91 -4.75
C ILE A 331 11.55 20.40 -5.29
N LEU A 332 12.38 20.98 -4.43
CA LEU A 332 13.72 21.44 -4.78
C LEU A 332 14.74 20.48 -4.19
N ILE A 333 15.60 19.93 -5.03
CA ILE A 333 16.69 19.05 -4.60
C ILE A 333 18.00 19.69 -5.02
N THR A 334 18.76 20.13 -4.03
CA THR A 334 20.05 20.79 -4.23
C THR A 334 21.17 19.80 -3.91
N TYR A 335 21.96 19.49 -4.93
CA TYR A 335 23.20 18.73 -4.83
C TYR A 335 24.35 19.71 -4.62
N ASP A 336 25.05 19.58 -3.50
CA ASP A 336 26.20 20.41 -3.15
C ASP A 336 27.49 19.62 -3.38
N PHE A 337 28.22 19.99 -4.44
CA PHE A 337 29.54 19.44 -4.76
C PHE A 337 30.69 20.28 -4.15
N GLY A 338 30.34 21.31 -3.38
CA GLY A 338 31.26 22.20 -2.71
C GLY A 338 32.29 22.83 -3.66
N ALA A 339 33.50 23.07 -3.15
CA ALA A 339 34.57 23.68 -3.92
C ALA A 339 35.27 22.73 -4.90
N THR A 340 34.75 21.52 -5.15
CA THR A 340 35.42 20.50 -5.99
C THR A 340 34.99 20.51 -7.46
N ALA A 341 33.85 21.12 -7.76
CA ALA A 341 33.31 21.20 -9.12
C ALA A 341 32.98 22.64 -9.53
N ASP A 342 33.13 22.93 -10.82
CA ASP A 342 32.68 24.18 -11.46
C ASP A 342 31.25 24.03 -11.99
N ILE A 343 30.34 23.62 -11.11
CA ILE A 343 28.91 23.45 -11.45
C ILE A 343 28.14 24.61 -10.83
N SER A 344 27.25 25.22 -11.60
CA SER A 344 26.24 26.14 -11.08
C SER A 344 25.03 26.14 -12.00
N GLY A 345 23.85 25.88 -11.44
CA GLY A 345 22.67 25.76 -12.28
C GLY A 345 21.39 25.43 -11.56
N ARG A 346 20.31 25.60 -12.30
CA ARG A 346 18.95 25.31 -11.88
C ARG A 346 18.26 24.61 -13.04
N GLU A 347 17.90 23.34 -12.84
CA GLU A 347 17.16 22.53 -13.80
C GLU A 347 15.69 22.49 -13.38
N ILE A 348 14.78 22.79 -14.30
CA ILE A 348 13.34 22.65 -14.06
C ILE A 348 12.89 21.39 -14.77
N SER A 349 12.67 20.33 -13.99
CA SER A 349 12.16 19.07 -14.52
C SER A 349 10.65 19.14 -14.69
N THR A 350 10.23 18.95 -15.93
CA THR A 350 8.82 18.79 -16.30
C THR A 350 8.58 17.40 -16.86
N ALA A 351 7.31 16.95 -16.83
CA ALA A 351 6.93 15.63 -17.28
C ALA A 351 7.09 15.39 -18.80
N HIS A 352 7.35 16.43 -19.60
CA HIS A 352 7.38 16.34 -21.05
C HIS A 352 8.76 16.02 -21.62
N ASP A 353 9.81 16.67 -21.12
CA ASP A 353 11.13 16.65 -21.78
C ASP A 353 12.17 15.78 -21.04
N ASP A 354 12.09 15.72 -19.71
CA ASP A 354 13.17 15.15 -18.88
C ASP A 354 12.80 13.82 -18.21
N TYR A 355 11.57 13.37 -18.43
CA TYR A 355 11.00 12.21 -17.75
C TYR A 355 10.87 11.01 -18.68
N ALA A 356 11.37 9.88 -18.20
CA ALA A 356 11.06 8.56 -18.78
C ALA A 356 10.07 7.84 -17.87
N GLY A 357 8.93 7.44 -18.45
CA GLY A 357 7.92 6.62 -17.79
C GLY A 357 8.50 5.35 -17.17
N PRO A 358 7.85 4.79 -16.13
CA PRO A 358 8.33 3.58 -15.50
C PRO A 358 8.19 2.40 -16.47
N GLU A 359 9.20 1.52 -16.48
CA GLU A 359 9.10 0.26 -17.21
C GLU A 359 8.08 -0.64 -16.52
N LEU A 360 7.20 -1.25 -17.33
CA LEU A 360 6.20 -2.21 -16.89
C LEU A 360 6.67 -3.62 -17.23
N ILE A 361 7.08 -4.37 -16.22
CA ILE A 361 7.58 -5.73 -16.36
C ILE A 361 6.41 -6.70 -16.20
N PRO A 362 6.04 -7.47 -17.23
CA PRO A 362 4.97 -8.44 -17.11
C PRO A 362 5.37 -9.60 -16.17
N ALA A 363 4.45 -9.97 -15.29
CA ALA A 363 4.60 -11.11 -14.40
C ALA A 363 3.25 -11.81 -14.23
N TRP A 364 3.26 -13.03 -13.70
CA TRP A 364 2.03 -13.69 -13.26
C TRP A 364 2.04 -13.90 -11.74
N MET A 365 0.89 -13.61 -11.14
CA MET A 365 0.60 -13.86 -9.74
C MET A 365 -0.32 -15.06 -9.63
N GLU A 366 0.04 -16.00 -8.77
CA GLU A 366 -0.78 -17.17 -8.43
C GLU A 366 -1.11 -17.15 -6.94
N VAL A 367 -2.39 -17.31 -6.64
CA VAL A 367 -2.91 -17.38 -5.27
C VAL A 367 -3.50 -18.77 -5.07
N ARG A 368 -3.02 -19.50 -4.07
CA ARG A 368 -3.59 -20.77 -3.60
C ARG A 368 -4.11 -20.63 -2.18
N VAL A 369 -5.23 -21.30 -1.87
CA VAL A 369 -5.84 -21.30 -0.52
C VAL A 369 -6.39 -22.70 -0.20
N TRP A 370 -6.20 -23.18 1.05
CA TRP A 370 -6.74 -24.46 1.54
C TRP A 370 -7.00 -24.50 3.05
#